data_AF-A0A6N0WZG7-F1
#
_entry.id   AF-A0A6N0WZG7-F1
#
_cell.length_a   1.000
_cell.length_b   1.000
_cell.length_c   1.000
_cell.angle_alpha   90.00
_cell.angle_beta   90.00
_cell.angle_gamma   90.00
#
_symmetry.space_group_name_H-M   'P 1'
#
loop_
_entity.id
_entity.type
_entity.pdbx_description
1 polymer ?
#
loop_
_entity_poly.entity_id
_entity_poly.type
_entity_poly.pdbx_seq_one_letter_code
_entity_poly.pdbx_strand_id
1 'polypeptide(L)'
;MSDTPLQPMTDQDAAPTAGDAAQVADPLKNGEGTRFSEAKQALTDNTVKLREQAGDKARGLAEDGKARASSALGQLSQLLSDAAGQVDEKLGEQYGQYARNAAEKVQGFSSQLDEKSVDDLIDSARDLVRKSPGVAIGAAAAVGFVVARLLTAGLDQRDRT
;
A
#
# COMPACT_ATOMS: atom_id res chain seq x y z
N MET A 1 46.17 -24.66 7.93
CA MET A 1 44.94 -24.62 7.12
C MET A 1 43.79 -24.73 8.09
N SER A 2 43.12 -23.62 8.37
CA SER A 2 41.98 -23.58 9.29
C SER A 2 40.83 -22.95 8.53
N ASP A 3 39.99 -23.80 7.95
CA ASP A 3 38.70 -23.45 7.36
C ASP A 3 37.89 -22.62 8.36
N THR A 4 37.58 -21.38 7.96
CA THR A 4 36.64 -20.53 8.68
C THR A 4 35.24 -20.88 8.19
N PRO A 5 34.31 -21.31 9.05
CA PRO A 5 32.97 -21.68 8.61
C PRO A 5 32.22 -20.44 8.12
N LEU A 6 31.65 -20.53 6.91
CA LEU A 6 30.70 -19.55 6.40
C LEU A 6 29.49 -19.53 7.34
N GLN A 7 29.29 -18.42 8.04
CA GLN A 7 28.08 -18.18 8.82
C GLN A 7 26.90 -18.07 7.84
N PRO A 8 25.74 -18.70 8.15
CA PRO A 8 24.53 -18.46 7.37
C PRO A 8 24.15 -16.99 7.55
N MET A 9 23.99 -16.27 6.43
CA MET A 9 23.34 -14.96 6.44
C MET A 9 21.89 -15.18 6.89
N THR A 10 21.62 -15.03 8.18
CA THR A 10 20.27 -15.10 8.75
C THR A 10 19.41 -14.00 8.15
N ASP A 11 18.14 -14.30 7.88
CA ASP A 11 17.06 -13.48 7.29
C ASP A 11 16.75 -12.13 7.99
N GLN A 12 17.67 -11.58 8.76
CA GLN A 12 17.49 -10.34 9.51
C GLN A 12 17.77 -9.07 8.69
N ASP A 13 18.23 -9.21 7.44
CA ASP A 13 18.51 -8.10 6.50
C ASP A 13 17.40 -7.89 5.44
N ALA A 14 16.33 -8.68 5.46
CA ALA A 14 15.29 -8.64 4.42
C ALA A 14 13.90 -8.25 4.97
N ALA A 15 13.79 -7.03 5.51
CA ALA A 15 12.63 -6.13 5.44
C ALA A 15 12.78 -5.05 6.51
N PRO A 16 12.47 -3.77 6.22
CA PRO A 16 12.26 -2.81 7.29
C PRO A 16 11.03 -3.27 8.07
N THR A 17 11.24 -3.88 9.23
CA THR A 17 10.16 -4.23 10.15
C THR A 17 9.56 -2.94 10.68
N ALA A 18 8.24 -2.94 10.95
CA ALA A 18 7.46 -1.76 11.34
C ALA A 18 7.97 -1.03 12.59
N GLY A 19 8.94 -1.60 13.33
CA GLY A 19 9.63 -0.96 14.46
C GLY A 19 10.70 0.05 14.05
N ASP A 20 11.31 -0.06 12.87
CA ASP A 20 12.37 0.84 12.39
C ASP A 20 11.80 2.19 11.91
N ALA A 21 10.60 2.13 11.30
CA ALA A 21 9.81 3.31 10.93
C ALA A 21 9.30 4.11 12.15
N ALA A 22 9.30 3.51 13.35
CA ALA A 22 8.94 4.23 14.59
C ALA A 22 10.13 5.01 15.17
N GLN A 23 11.38 4.60 14.90
CA GLN A 23 12.59 5.25 15.42
C GLN A 23 12.98 6.52 14.65
N VAL A 24 12.52 6.68 13.40
CA VAL A 24 12.69 7.94 12.66
C VAL A 24 11.87 9.11 13.24
N ALA A 25 11.03 8.86 14.25
CA ALA A 25 10.28 9.90 14.97
C ALA A 25 11.06 10.51 16.16
N ASP A 26 12.12 9.87 16.63
CA ASP A 26 12.93 10.36 17.77
C ASP A 26 13.70 11.68 17.51
N PRO A 27 14.24 11.99 16.32
CA PRO A 27 14.95 13.26 16.12
C PRO A 27 14.04 14.51 16.14
N LEU A 28 12.72 14.35 16.04
CA LEU A 28 11.76 15.46 16.04
C LEU A 28 11.49 16.02 17.45
N LYS A 29 11.76 15.25 18.51
CA LYS A 29 11.32 15.60 19.88
C LYS A 29 12.27 16.54 20.62
N ASN A 30 13.55 16.61 20.21
CA ASN A 30 14.58 17.21 21.06
C ASN A 30 15.10 18.59 20.62
N GLY A 31 14.59 19.19 19.53
CA GLY A 31 15.08 20.51 19.07
C GLY A 31 14.10 21.44 18.36
N GLU A 32 12.81 21.10 18.26
CA GLU A 32 12.00 21.56 17.13
C GLU A 32 10.66 22.22 17.48
N GLY A 33 10.43 22.67 18.72
CA GLY A 33 9.12 23.20 19.13
C GLY A 33 8.56 24.32 18.22
N THR A 34 9.42 25.23 17.73
CA THR A 34 9.02 26.34 16.86
C THR A 34 8.95 25.94 15.39
N ARG A 35 9.97 25.21 14.88
CA ARG A 35 10.03 24.79 13.46
C ARG A 35 9.01 23.72 13.11
N PHE A 36 8.75 22.78 14.03
CA PHE A 36 7.71 21.79 13.88
C PHE A 36 6.32 22.45 13.87
N SER A 37 6.12 23.46 14.72
CA SER A 37 4.86 24.22 14.75
C SER A 37 4.65 25.00 13.44
N GLU A 38 5.70 25.62 12.90
CA GLU A 38 5.66 26.33 11.62
C GLU A 38 5.42 25.37 10.44
N ALA A 39 6.09 24.21 10.42
CA ALA A 39 5.87 23.16 9.43
C ALA A 39 4.44 22.60 9.51
N LYS A 40 3.91 22.40 10.71
CA LYS A 40 2.52 21.97 10.92
C LYS A 40 1.53 23.03 10.47
N GLN A 41 1.81 24.31 10.71
CA GLN A 41 1.00 25.44 10.26
C GLN A 41 0.96 25.48 8.72
N ALA A 42 2.12 25.47 8.07
CA ALA A 42 2.24 25.49 6.62
C ALA A 42 1.58 24.25 5.98
N LEU A 43 1.73 23.08 6.60
CA LEU A 43 1.08 21.85 6.14
C LEU A 43 -0.44 21.95 6.28
N THR A 44 -0.95 22.51 7.39
CA THR A 44 -2.39 22.69 7.59
C THR A 44 -2.96 23.66 6.55
N ASP A 45 -2.33 24.82 6.35
CA ASP A 45 -2.78 25.83 5.38
C ASP A 45 -2.79 25.28 3.95
N ASN A 46 -1.75 24.55 3.56
CA ASN A 46 -1.68 23.88 2.27
C ASN A 46 -2.73 22.76 2.17
N THR A 47 -2.96 21.99 3.23
CA THR A 47 -3.98 20.93 3.24
C THR A 47 -5.38 21.49 3.07
N VAL A 48 -5.71 22.65 3.68
CA VAL A 48 -7.02 23.28 3.51
C VAL A 48 -7.24 23.69 2.05
N LYS A 49 -6.29 24.43 1.46
CA LYS A 49 -6.37 24.86 0.06
C LYS A 49 -6.44 23.67 -0.91
N LEU A 50 -5.64 22.63 -0.65
CA LEU A 50 -5.63 21.44 -1.47
C LEU A 50 -6.94 20.67 -1.33
N ARG A 51 -7.53 20.58 -0.13
CA ARG A 51 -8.81 19.90 0.10
C ARG A 51 -9.95 20.57 -0.66
N GLU A 52 -9.98 21.90 -0.67
CA GLU A 52 -10.99 22.68 -1.43
C GLU A 52 -10.87 22.45 -2.94
N GLN A 53 -9.65 22.39 -3.48
CA GLN A 53 -9.43 22.18 -4.92
C GLN A 53 -9.46 20.72 -5.37
N ALA A 54 -9.08 19.80 -4.48
CA ALA A 54 -8.94 18.40 -4.79
C ALA A 54 -10.20 17.59 -4.49
N GLY A 55 -11.16 18.07 -3.69
CA GLY A 55 -12.38 17.30 -3.37
C GLY A 55 -13.14 16.87 -4.62
N ASP A 56 -13.48 17.82 -5.48
CA ASP A 56 -14.24 17.55 -6.71
C ASP A 56 -13.40 16.80 -7.75
N LYS A 57 -12.13 17.19 -7.90
CA LYS A 57 -11.21 16.51 -8.83
C LYS A 57 -10.89 15.07 -8.41
N ALA A 58 -10.72 14.82 -7.13
CA ALA A 58 -10.40 13.49 -6.60
C ALA A 58 -11.56 12.52 -6.83
N ARG A 59 -12.81 12.98 -6.73
CA ARG A 59 -13.97 12.13 -7.01
C ARG A 59 -13.99 11.68 -8.48
N GLY A 60 -13.81 12.62 -9.41
CA GLY A 60 -13.70 12.28 -10.84
C GLY A 60 -12.50 11.39 -11.16
N LEU A 61 -11.32 11.70 -10.58
CA LEU A 61 -10.12 10.87 -10.75
C LEU A 61 -10.25 9.48 -10.14
N ALA A 62 -11.01 9.32 -9.05
CA ALA A 62 -11.27 8.03 -8.44
C ALA A 62 -12.20 7.18 -9.30
N GLU A 63 -13.25 7.76 -9.88
CA GLU A 63 -14.14 7.07 -10.82
C GLU A 63 -13.39 6.61 -12.08
N ASP A 64 -12.61 7.51 -12.67
CA ASP A 64 -11.74 7.23 -13.81
C ASP A 64 -10.67 6.18 -13.49
N GLY A 65 -10.03 6.31 -12.32
CA GLY A 65 -9.01 5.39 -11.83
C GLY A 65 -9.60 4.00 -11.61
N LYS A 66 -10.80 3.90 -11.05
CA LYS A 66 -11.54 2.66 -10.88
C LYS A 66 -11.82 2.00 -12.23
N ALA A 67 -12.31 2.75 -13.22
CA ALA A 67 -12.58 2.21 -14.55
C ALA A 67 -11.32 1.70 -15.26
N ARG A 68 -10.20 2.43 -15.16
CA ARG A 68 -8.91 1.99 -15.73
C ARG A 68 -8.35 0.77 -15.01
N ALA A 69 -8.39 0.77 -13.67
CA ALA A 69 -7.93 -0.34 -12.86
C ALA A 69 -8.78 -1.59 -13.09
N SER A 70 -10.11 -1.47 -13.15
CA SER A 70 -11.00 -2.61 -13.42
C SER A 70 -10.76 -3.20 -14.80
N SER A 71 -10.53 -2.37 -15.81
CA SER A 71 -10.17 -2.85 -17.16
C SER A 71 -8.83 -3.59 -17.16
N ALA A 72 -7.80 -3.03 -16.52
CA ALA A 72 -6.49 -3.68 -16.42
C ALA A 72 -6.54 -4.99 -15.63
N LEU A 73 -7.29 -5.02 -14.52
CA LEU A 73 -7.52 -6.22 -13.72
C LEU A 73 -8.33 -7.27 -14.50
N GLY A 74 -9.31 -6.84 -15.29
CA GLY A 74 -10.07 -7.73 -16.18
C GLY A 74 -9.17 -8.39 -17.23
N GLN A 75 -8.30 -7.61 -17.88
CA GLN A 75 -7.32 -8.15 -18.83
C GLN A 75 -6.34 -9.12 -18.16
N LEU A 76 -5.85 -8.77 -16.96
CA LEU A 76 -4.97 -9.66 -16.19
C LEU A 76 -5.69 -10.95 -15.79
N SER A 77 -6.93 -10.87 -15.35
CA SER A 77 -7.75 -12.04 -15.00
C SER A 77 -7.98 -12.93 -16.21
N GLN A 78 -8.20 -12.37 -17.40
CA GLN A 78 -8.33 -13.12 -18.64
C GLN A 78 -7.04 -13.89 -18.95
N LEU A 79 -5.89 -13.22 -18.87
CA LEU A 79 -4.57 -13.84 -19.08
C LEU A 79 -4.28 -14.94 -18.06
N LEU A 80 -4.61 -14.72 -16.79
CA LEU A 80 -4.47 -15.72 -15.74
C LEU A 80 -5.41 -16.90 -15.95
N SER A 81 -6.64 -16.68 -16.40
CA SER A 81 -7.59 -17.74 -16.73
C SER A 81 -7.12 -18.58 -17.91
N ASP A 82 -6.61 -17.93 -18.97
CA ASP A 82 -6.05 -18.62 -20.14
C ASP A 82 -4.78 -19.41 -19.79
N ALA A 83 -3.96 -18.90 -18.84
CA ALA A 83 -2.80 -19.60 -18.31
C ALA A 83 -3.18 -20.73 -17.35
N ALA A 84 -4.18 -20.52 -16.49
CA ALA A 84 -4.68 -21.53 -15.56
C ALA A 84 -5.34 -22.69 -16.30
N GLY A 85 -6.08 -22.43 -17.38
CA GLY A 85 -6.61 -23.48 -18.27
C GLY A 85 -5.52 -24.37 -18.88
N GLN A 86 -4.28 -23.86 -18.99
CA GLN A 86 -3.10 -24.64 -19.42
C GLN A 86 -2.35 -25.32 -18.25
N VAL A 87 -2.66 -24.96 -17.00
CA VAL A 87 -1.95 -25.42 -15.78
C VAL A 87 -2.79 -26.38 -14.93
N ASP A 88 -4.13 -26.35 -15.06
CA ASP A 88 -5.11 -27.16 -14.29
C ASP A 88 -4.90 -28.68 -14.47
N GLU A 89 -4.18 -29.10 -15.52
CA GLU A 89 -3.80 -30.50 -15.75
C GLU A 89 -2.74 -31.07 -14.76
N LYS A 90 -2.15 -30.28 -13.85
CA LYS A 90 -0.98 -30.72 -13.05
C LYS A 90 -1.00 -30.53 -11.53
N LEU A 91 -1.98 -29.87 -10.93
CA LEU A 91 -1.89 -29.44 -9.51
C LEU A 91 -2.92 -30.15 -8.62
N GLY A 92 -2.53 -31.29 -8.04
CA GLY A 92 -3.39 -32.16 -7.21
C GLY A 92 -3.83 -31.63 -5.84
N GLU A 93 -4.67 -32.44 -5.17
CA GLU A 93 -5.51 -32.18 -3.97
C GLU A 93 -4.90 -31.38 -2.80
N GLN A 94 -3.59 -31.47 -2.55
CA GLN A 94 -2.98 -30.92 -1.32
C GLN A 94 -2.76 -29.39 -1.31
N TYR A 95 -2.85 -28.72 -2.46
CA TYR A 95 -2.86 -27.24 -2.52
C TYR A 95 -4.26 -26.63 -2.28
N GLY A 96 -5.31 -27.47 -2.26
CA GLY A 96 -6.71 -27.05 -2.17
C GLY A 96 -7.10 -26.45 -0.83
N GLN A 97 -6.53 -26.93 0.29
CA GLN A 97 -6.95 -26.49 1.62
C GLN A 97 -6.44 -25.08 1.98
N TYR A 98 -5.21 -24.75 1.57
CA TYR A 98 -4.65 -23.41 1.76
C TYR A 98 -5.34 -22.40 0.83
N ALA A 99 -5.64 -22.82 -0.40
CA ALA A 99 -6.45 -22.05 -1.34
C ALA A 99 -7.86 -21.79 -0.81
N ARG A 100 -8.52 -22.78 -0.19
CA ARG A 100 -9.87 -22.64 0.39
C ARG A 100 -9.91 -21.65 1.56
N ASN A 101 -8.95 -21.71 2.48
CA ASN A 101 -8.85 -20.77 3.62
C ASN A 101 -8.55 -19.34 3.16
N ALA A 102 -7.69 -19.18 2.14
CA ALA A 102 -7.45 -17.88 1.53
C ALA A 102 -8.70 -17.38 0.81
N ALA A 103 -9.40 -18.26 0.08
CA ALA A 103 -10.63 -17.94 -0.62
C ALA A 103 -11.74 -17.48 0.34
N GLU A 104 -11.91 -18.11 1.50
CA GLU A 104 -12.91 -17.67 2.50
C GLU A 104 -12.61 -16.27 3.06
N LYS A 105 -11.34 -15.96 3.34
CA LYS A 105 -10.94 -14.61 3.79
C LYS A 105 -11.16 -13.56 2.70
N VAL A 106 -10.83 -13.90 1.45
CA VAL A 106 -11.05 -13.03 0.29
C VAL A 106 -12.54 -12.84 0.02
N GLN A 107 -13.36 -13.89 0.14
CA GLN A 107 -14.82 -13.83 -0.03
C GLN A 107 -15.44 -12.92 1.02
N GLY A 108 -15.09 -13.08 2.30
CA GLY A 108 -15.59 -12.22 3.38
C GLY A 108 -15.19 -10.75 3.20
N PHE A 109 -13.97 -10.50 2.73
CA PHE A 109 -13.51 -9.15 2.37
C PHE A 109 -14.24 -8.59 1.15
N SER A 110 -14.50 -9.43 0.13
CA SER A 110 -15.19 -9.04 -1.09
C SER A 110 -16.66 -8.72 -0.83
N SER A 111 -17.36 -9.49 -0.01
CA SER A 111 -18.74 -9.18 0.40
C SER A 111 -18.80 -7.87 1.19
N GLN A 112 -17.82 -7.61 2.07
CA GLN A 112 -17.72 -6.31 2.76
C GLN A 112 -17.38 -5.15 1.81
N LEU A 113 -16.70 -5.40 0.70
CA LEU A 113 -16.33 -4.39 -0.29
C LEU A 113 -17.48 -4.11 -1.28
N ASP A 114 -18.27 -5.13 -1.59
CA ASP A 114 -19.44 -5.06 -2.50
C ASP A 114 -20.63 -4.39 -1.82
N GLU A 115 -20.81 -4.65 -0.52
CA GLU A 115 -21.89 -4.06 0.27
C GLU A 115 -21.57 -2.64 0.76
N LYS A 116 -20.29 -2.25 0.78
CA LYS A 116 -19.88 -0.91 1.20
C LYS A 116 -19.84 0.08 0.05
N SER A 117 -20.50 1.21 0.24
CA SER A 117 -20.32 2.36 -0.63
C SER A 117 -18.94 3.00 -0.46
N VAL A 118 -18.51 3.79 -1.44
CA VAL A 118 -17.28 4.59 -1.33
C VAL A 118 -17.33 5.50 -0.10
N ASP A 119 -18.52 6.01 0.25
CA ASP A 119 -18.75 6.81 1.45
C ASP A 119 -18.53 5.98 2.74
N ASP A 120 -19.00 4.72 2.79
CA ASP A 120 -18.76 3.83 3.94
C ASP A 120 -17.28 3.44 4.10
N LEU A 121 -16.55 3.28 3.00
CA LEU A 121 -15.10 3.07 3.01
C LEU A 121 -14.36 4.28 3.57
N ILE A 122 -14.76 5.49 3.17
CA ILE A 122 -14.19 6.75 3.64
C ILE A 122 -14.45 6.90 5.14
N ASP A 123 -15.67 6.63 5.61
CA ASP A 123 -16.00 6.73 7.03
C ASP A 123 -15.27 5.68 7.87
N SER A 124 -15.17 4.44 7.38
CA SER A 124 -14.37 3.39 8.03
C SER A 124 -12.89 3.76 8.12
N ALA A 125 -12.33 4.31 7.04
CA ALA A 125 -10.95 4.79 7.02
C ALA A 125 -10.74 5.95 8.00
N ARG A 126 -11.72 6.87 8.10
CA ARG A 126 -11.71 8.00 9.03
C ARG A 126 -11.73 7.53 10.48
N ASP A 127 -12.51 6.50 10.79
CA ASP A 127 -12.55 5.87 12.11
C ASP A 127 -11.22 5.19 12.48
N LEU A 128 -10.57 4.51 11.53
CA LEU A 128 -9.25 3.92 11.73
C LEU A 128 -8.18 4.99 12.02
N VAL A 129 -8.18 6.09 11.26
CA VAL A 129 -7.29 7.23 11.49
C VAL A 129 -7.52 7.82 12.89
N ARG A 130 -8.78 7.97 13.30
CA ARG A 130 -9.14 8.50 14.62
C ARG A 130 -8.69 7.58 15.75
N LYS A 131 -8.86 6.27 15.58
CA LYS A 131 -8.53 5.26 16.58
C LYS A 131 -7.03 5.02 16.70
N SER A 132 -6.28 5.20 15.61
CA SER A 132 -4.85 4.90 15.56
C SER A 132 -4.10 5.84 14.62
N PRO A 133 -3.82 7.08 15.05
CA PRO A 133 -3.17 8.08 14.20
C PRO A 133 -1.76 7.66 13.74
N GLY A 134 -0.98 6.96 14.58
CA GLY A 134 0.36 6.50 14.22
C GLY A 134 0.37 5.45 13.10
N VAL A 135 -0.56 4.48 13.15
CA VAL A 135 -0.69 3.44 12.11
C VAL A 135 -1.09 4.06 10.78
N ALA A 136 -2.01 5.03 10.81
CA ALA A 136 -2.42 5.76 9.61
C ALA A 136 -1.26 6.54 8.97
N ILE A 137 -0.46 7.25 9.77
CA ILE A 137 0.71 8.00 9.27
C ILE A 137 1.74 7.05 8.64
N GLY A 138 2.04 5.92 9.30
CA GLY A 138 2.97 4.91 8.77
C GLY A 138 2.47 4.27 7.48
N ALA A 139 1.18 3.92 7.41
CA ALA A 139 0.56 3.37 6.21
C ALA A 139 0.56 4.37 5.05
N ALA A 140 0.22 5.63 5.31
CA ALA A 140 0.24 6.68 4.30
C ALA A 140 1.67 6.92 3.75
N ALA A 141 2.68 6.93 4.62
CA ALA A 141 4.08 7.06 4.21
C ALA A 141 4.54 5.87 3.34
N ALA A 142 4.17 4.64 3.72
CA ALA A 142 4.51 3.45 2.94
C ALA A 142 3.85 3.46 1.55
N VAL A 143 2.55 3.77 1.47
CA VAL A 143 1.84 3.88 0.18
C VAL A 143 2.44 5.01 -0.67
N GLY A 144 2.67 6.18 -0.07
CA GLY A 144 3.31 7.31 -0.76
C GLY A 144 4.70 6.96 -1.29
N PHE A 145 5.50 6.22 -0.53
CA PHE A 145 6.82 5.76 -0.95
C PHE A 145 6.73 4.79 -2.13
N VAL A 146 5.80 3.83 -2.13
CA VAL A 146 5.62 2.91 -3.26
C VAL A 146 5.24 3.69 -4.53
N VAL A 147 4.29 4.61 -4.43
CA VAL A 147 3.88 5.45 -5.58
C VAL A 147 5.07 6.29 -6.08
N ALA A 148 5.79 6.96 -5.17
CA ALA A 148 6.99 7.71 -5.52
C ALA A 148 8.04 6.82 -6.19
N ARG A 149 8.26 5.61 -5.65
CA ARG A 149 9.23 4.66 -6.19
C ARG A 149 8.84 4.19 -7.59
N LEU A 150 7.56 3.96 -7.86
CA LEU A 150 7.08 3.58 -9.19
C LEU A 150 7.25 4.71 -10.21
N LEU A 151 6.91 5.94 -9.83
CA LEU A 151 7.11 7.11 -10.68
C LEU A 151 8.59 7.34 -10.98
N THR A 152 9.45 7.30 -9.95
CA THR A 152 10.90 7.44 -10.10
C THR A 152 11.49 6.28 -10.90
N ALA A 153 11.11 5.03 -10.63
CA ALA A 153 11.56 3.87 -11.41
C ALA A 153 11.18 3.98 -12.90
N GLY A 154 9.98 4.50 -13.19
CA GLY A 154 9.54 4.75 -14.57
C GLY A 154 10.20 5.95 -15.25
N LEU A 155 10.83 6.85 -14.49
CA LEU A 155 11.62 7.97 -14.99
C LEU A 155 13.09 7.55 -15.21
N ASP A 156 13.68 6.79 -14.27
CA ASP A 156 15.01 6.19 -14.40
C ASP A 156 15.14 5.25 -15.62
N GLN A 157 14.04 4.61 -16.03
CA GLN A 157 14.03 3.75 -17.22
C GLN A 157 14.15 4.56 -18.53
N ARG A 158 13.89 5.88 -18.51
CA ARG A 158 13.94 6.77 -19.67
C ARG A 158 15.29 7.44 -19.89
N ASP A 159 16.13 7.54 -18.86
CA ASP A 159 17.47 8.14 -18.97
C ASP A 159 18.56 7.15 -19.41
N ARG A 160 18.17 5.92 -19.82
CA ARG A 160 19.08 4.85 -20.26
C ARG A 160 19.03 4.53 -21.76
N THR A 161 18.46 5.41 -22.56
CA THR A 161 18.46 5.37 -24.03
C THR A 161 18.94 6.69 -24.58
#